data_AF-A0A832H282-F1
#
_entry.id   AF-A0A832H282-F1
#
_cell.length_a   1.000
_cell.length_b   1.000
_cell.length_c   1.000
_cell.angle_alpha   90.00
_cell.angle_beta   90.00
_cell.angle_gamma   90.00
#
_symmetry.space_group_name_H-M   'P 1'
#
loop_
_entity.id
_entity.type
_entity.pdbx_description
1 polymer ?
#
loop_
_entity_poly.entity_id
_entity_poly.type
_entity_poly.pdbx_seq_one_letter_code
_entity_poly.pdbx_strand_id
1 'polypeptide(L)'
;CKAVDAVIAISPHDELLLPCYHFAQTGIPINGRLYELYKRSEEVENYRQSQGKLPVCEGCTVWCYLIPSFFKGLDKYWWLNQVTYAGEFLARKRFIQRTATYQRTAS
;
A
#
# COMPACT_ATOMS: atom_id res chain seq x y z
N CYS A 1 3.53 3.88 2.52
CA CYS A 1 2.64 3.11 1.64
C CYS A 1 3.16 1.68 1.54
N LYS A 2 2.27 0.67 1.55
CA LYS A 2 2.62 -0.75 1.39
C LYS A 2 1.75 -1.44 0.32
N ALA A 3 1.34 -0.68 -0.70
CA ALA A 3 0.32 -1.12 -1.63
C ALA A 3 0.71 -2.39 -2.40
N VAL A 4 1.96 -2.49 -2.87
CA VAL A 4 2.44 -3.66 -3.62
C VAL A 4 2.55 -4.89 -2.72
N ASP A 5 2.99 -4.72 -1.47
CA ASP A 5 3.11 -5.82 -0.51
C ASP A 5 1.76 -6.31 0.03
N ALA A 6 0.81 -5.40 0.19
CA ALA A 6 -0.42 -5.67 0.94
C ALA A 6 -1.58 -6.18 0.08
N VAL A 7 -1.66 -5.76 -1.19
CA VAL A 7 -2.78 -6.09 -2.08
C VAL A 7 -2.30 -6.34 -3.49
N ILE A 8 -2.83 -7.38 -4.12
CA ILE A 8 -2.70 -7.61 -5.56
C ILE A 8 -3.91 -6.98 -6.25
N ALA A 9 -3.68 -6.02 -7.15
CA ALA A 9 -4.71 -5.37 -7.95
C ALA A 9 -4.72 -5.96 -9.36
N ILE A 10 -5.85 -6.53 -9.78
CA ILE A 10 -6.01 -7.16 -11.10
C ILE A 10 -7.07 -6.38 -11.89
N SER A 11 -6.75 -5.97 -13.11
CA SER A 11 -7.68 -5.31 -14.02
C SER A 11 -8.65 -6.30 -14.68
N PRO A 12 -9.79 -5.85 -15.23
CA PRO A 12 -10.67 -6.69 -16.05
C PRO A 12 -10.01 -7.23 -17.33
N HIS A 13 -8.82 -6.73 -17.68
CA HIS A 13 -8.06 -7.11 -18.88
C HIS A 13 -6.95 -8.13 -18.59
N ASP A 14 -6.98 -8.81 -17.43
CA ASP A 14 -5.95 -9.76 -16.99
C ASP A 14 -4.57 -9.11 -16.78
N GLU A 15 -4.54 -7.91 -16.18
CA GLU A 15 -3.30 -7.19 -15.89
C GLU A 15 -3.09 -6.98 -14.39
N LEU A 16 -1.85 -7.13 -13.93
CA LEU A 16 -1.39 -6.75 -12.62
C LEU A 16 -1.12 -5.24 -12.58
N LEU A 17 -1.95 -4.49 -11.87
CA LEU A 17 -1.81 -3.04 -11.73
C LEU A 17 -0.82 -2.69 -10.62
N LEU A 18 0.18 -1.85 -10.94
CA LEU A 18 1.20 -1.39 -10.00
C LEU A 18 1.32 0.14 -10.00
N PRO A 19 1.65 0.78 -8.86
CA PRO A 19 1.86 0.16 -7.54
C PRO A 19 0.55 -0.18 -6.81
N CYS A 20 -0.59 0.37 -7.26
CA CYS A 20 -1.91 0.18 -6.66
C CYS A 20 -3.01 0.47 -7.69
N TYR A 21 -4.23 0.01 -7.43
CA TYR A 21 -5.36 0.25 -8.36
C TYR A 21 -5.81 1.72 -8.44
N HIS A 22 -5.55 2.53 -7.41
CA HIS A 22 -5.99 3.93 -7.38
C HIS A 22 -5.12 4.84 -8.24
N PHE A 23 -3.82 4.57 -8.31
CA PHE A 23 -2.82 5.38 -9.01
C PHE A 23 -1.90 4.48 -9.83
N ALA A 24 -2.48 3.53 -10.56
CA ALA A 24 -1.73 2.61 -11.40
C ALA A 24 -0.85 3.39 -12.39
N GLN A 25 0.43 3.06 -12.41
CA GLN A 25 1.44 3.59 -13.33
C GLN A 25 1.70 2.60 -14.47
N THR A 26 1.47 1.32 -14.23
CA THR A 26 1.64 0.22 -15.20
C THR A 26 0.60 -0.87 -14.96
N GLY A 27 0.30 -1.62 -16.03
CA GLY A 27 -0.48 -2.85 -16.01
C GLY A 27 0.31 -3.95 -16.72
N ILE A 28 0.70 -5.00 -15.99
CA ILE A 28 1.49 -6.09 -16.55
C ILE A 28 0.58 -7.28 -16.88
N PRO A 29 0.52 -7.75 -18.14
CA PRO A 29 -0.31 -8.90 -18.51
C PRO A 29 0.04 -10.16 -17.69
N ILE A 30 -0.96 -10.71 -17.00
CA ILE A 30 -0.81 -11.84 -16.09
C ILE A 30 -0.61 -13.14 -16.87
N ASN A 31 -1.42 -13.38 -17.91
CA ASN A 31 -1.33 -14.55 -18.78
C ASN A 31 -1.30 -15.88 -18.01
N GLY A 32 -2.10 -15.99 -16.95
CA GLY A 32 -2.16 -17.16 -16.06
C GLY A 32 -0.91 -17.39 -15.18
N ARG A 33 0.07 -16.47 -15.15
CA ARG A 33 1.34 -16.61 -14.41
C ARG A 33 1.45 -15.68 -13.21
N LEU A 34 0.33 -15.31 -12.58
CA LEU A 34 0.28 -14.29 -11.53
C LEU A 34 1.30 -14.51 -10.42
N TYR A 35 1.43 -15.75 -9.93
CA TYR A 35 2.34 -16.07 -8.83
C TYR A 35 3.80 -15.80 -9.20
N GLU A 36 4.26 -16.32 -10.34
CA GLU A 36 5.62 -16.12 -10.84
C GLU A 36 5.86 -14.66 -11.19
N LEU A 37 4.90 -14.01 -11.85
CA LEU A 37 4.95 -12.59 -12.18
C LEU A 37 5.15 -11.75 -10.92
N TYR A 38 4.31 -11.93 -9.90
CA TYR A 38 4.36 -11.14 -8.67
C TYR A 38 5.60 -11.44 -7.81
N LYS A 39 6.13 -12.67 -7.84
CA LYS A 39 7.27 -13.09 -7.02
C LYS A 39 8.64 -12.85 -7.65
N ARG A 40 8.73 -12.86 -8.98
CA ARG A 40 10.01 -12.88 -9.69
C ARG A 40 10.18 -11.77 -10.72
N SER A 41 9.13 -11.01 -11.04
CA SER A 41 9.26 -9.89 -11.98
C SER A 41 10.09 -8.77 -11.37
N GLU A 42 11.10 -8.33 -12.14
CA GLU A 42 11.89 -7.15 -11.81
C GLU A 42 11.00 -5.90 -11.75
N GLU A 43 10.00 -5.77 -12.63
CA GLU A 43 9.08 -4.63 -12.62
C GLU A 43 8.27 -4.59 -11.32
N VAL A 44 7.76 -5.74 -10.87
CA VAL A 44 7.03 -5.84 -9.59
C VAL A 44 7.96 -5.48 -8.43
N GLU A 45 9.21 -5.94 -8.44
CA GLU A 45 10.18 -5.63 -7.39
C GLU A 45 10.57 -4.15 -7.38
N ASN A 46 10.74 -3.53 -8.56
CA ASN A 46 10.99 -2.09 -8.70
C ASN A 46 9.85 -1.27 -8.08
N TYR A 47 8.59 -1.65 -8.34
CA TYR A 47 7.43 -1.02 -7.68
C TYR A 47 7.35 -1.35 -6.19
N ARG A 48 7.76 -2.55 -5.75
CA ARG A 48 7.84 -2.92 -4.33
C ARG A 48 8.86 -2.08 -3.57
N GLN A 49 10.01 -1.77 -4.17
CA GLN A 49 11.06 -0.96 -3.52
C GLN A 49 10.75 0.55 -3.55
N SER A 50 9.98 0.99 -4.55
CA SER A 50 9.58 2.39 -4.74
C SER A 50 8.21 2.75 -4.15
N GLN A 51 7.40 1.77 -3.70
CA GLN A 51 6.10 2.03 -3.10
C GLN A 51 6.21 3.05 -1.95
N GLY A 52 5.37 4.08 -1.98
CA GLY A 52 5.42 5.18 -1.00
C GLY A 52 6.49 6.23 -1.23
N LYS A 53 7.32 6.09 -2.28
CA LYS A 53 8.33 7.08 -2.69
C LYS A 53 8.02 7.70 -4.07
N LEU A 54 7.09 7.14 -4.83
CA LEU A 54 6.66 7.68 -6.12
C LEU A 54 5.95 9.03 -5.92
N PRO A 55 5.99 9.96 -6.89
CA PRO A 55 5.29 11.25 -6.79
C PRO A 55 3.79 11.10 -6.51
N VAL A 56 3.13 10.11 -7.13
CA VAL A 56 1.72 9.78 -6.89
C VAL A 56 1.41 9.28 -5.47
N CYS A 57 2.44 8.89 -4.71
CA CYS A 57 2.29 8.51 -3.31
C CYS A 57 2.34 9.71 -2.36
N GLU A 58 2.88 10.85 -2.80
CA GLU A 58 2.99 12.04 -1.97
C GLU A 58 1.60 12.59 -1.63
N GLY A 59 1.31 12.75 -0.34
CA GLY A 59 -0.02 13.18 0.13
C GLY A 59 -1.14 12.17 -0.04
N CYS A 60 -0.88 10.96 -0.57
CA CYS A 60 -1.89 9.94 -0.74
C CYS A 60 -2.42 9.45 0.62
N THR A 61 -3.72 9.64 0.85
CA THR A 61 -4.42 9.23 2.08
C THR A 61 -5.19 7.93 1.92
N VAL A 62 -5.06 7.24 0.79
CA VAL A 62 -5.87 6.07 0.43
C VAL A 62 -5.32 4.79 1.06
N TRP A 63 -6.20 4.04 1.73
CA TRP A 63 -5.86 2.80 2.42
C TRP A 63 -6.19 1.61 1.52
N CYS A 64 -5.24 1.25 0.65
CA CYS A 64 -5.44 0.19 -0.35
C CYS A 64 -5.80 -1.18 0.25
N TYR A 65 -5.46 -1.46 1.52
CA TYR A 65 -5.60 -2.78 2.18
C TYR A 65 -6.71 -2.86 3.25
N LEU A 66 -7.15 -1.73 3.80
CA LEU A 66 -7.74 -1.73 5.16
C LEU A 66 -9.25 -1.46 5.22
N ILE A 67 -9.90 -1.29 4.06
CA ILE A 67 -11.35 -1.02 4.01
C ILE A 67 -12.25 -2.27 3.88
N PRO A 68 -11.82 -3.49 3.45
CA PRO A 68 -12.79 -4.52 3.11
C PRO A 68 -13.56 -5.10 4.32
N SER A 69 -13.03 -5.02 5.54
CA SER A 69 -13.67 -5.66 6.71
C SER A 69 -14.50 -4.72 7.60
N PHE A 70 -14.29 -3.40 7.54
CA PHE A 70 -15.04 -2.45 8.39
C PHE A 70 -16.55 -2.49 8.11
N PHE A 71 -16.93 -2.73 6.85
CA PHE A 71 -18.31 -2.77 6.40
C PHE A 71 -18.93 -4.18 6.36
N LYS A 72 -18.18 -5.21 6.78
CA LYS A 72 -18.61 -6.62 6.73
C LYS A 72 -19.21 -7.16 8.05
N GLY A 73 -19.11 -6.41 9.15
CA GLY A 73 -19.68 -6.76 10.45
C GLY A 73 -18.65 -6.92 11.57
N LEU A 74 -19.11 -7.20 12.79
CA LEU A 74 -18.25 -7.47 13.96
C LEU A 74 -17.77 -8.93 13.95
N ASP A 75 -16.76 -9.22 13.13
CA ASP A 75 -16.14 -10.54 13.05
C ASP A 75 -14.70 -10.55 13.61
N LYS A 76 -14.02 -11.70 13.53
CA LYS A 76 -12.62 -11.84 13.94
C LYS A 76 -11.69 -10.85 13.23
N TYR A 77 -11.97 -10.55 11.96
CA TYR A 77 -11.15 -9.65 11.15
C TYR A 77 -11.41 -8.18 11.50
N TRP A 78 -12.60 -7.84 12.01
CA TRP A 78 -12.87 -6.50 12.55
C TRP A 78 -11.87 -6.14 13.66
N TRP A 79 -11.66 -7.03 14.64
CA TRP A 79 -10.71 -6.81 15.75
C TRP A 79 -9.27 -6.71 15.27
N LEU A 80 -8.86 -7.59 14.36
CA LEU A 80 -7.52 -7.55 13.78
C LEU A 80 -7.28 -6.23 13.03
N ASN A 81 -8.28 -5.74 12.30
CA ASN A 81 -8.20 -4.44 11.63
C ASN A 81 -8.08 -3.28 12.62
N GLN A 82 -8.81 -3.27 13.74
CA GLN A 82 -8.68 -2.21 14.75
C GLN A 82 -7.25 -2.14 15.32
N VAL A 83 -6.63 -3.29 15.59
CA VAL A 83 -5.25 -3.36 16.07
C VAL A 83 -4.27 -2.81 15.03
N THR A 84 -4.44 -3.18 13.76
CA THR A 84 -3.63 -2.65 12.66
C THR A 84 -3.79 -1.14 12.52
N TYR A 85 -5.02 -0.62 12.56
CA TYR A 85 -5.30 0.82 12.50
C TYR A 85 -4.66 1.59 13.65
N ALA A 86 -4.78 1.09 14.87
CA ALA A 86 -4.16 1.72 16.04
C ALA A 86 -2.63 1.75 15.92
N GLY A 87 -2.01 0.65 15.47
CA GLY A 87 -0.58 0.57 15.23
C GLY A 87 -0.09 1.57 14.17
N GLU A 88 -0.76 1.63 13.02
CA GLU A 88 -0.46 2.58 11.94
C GLU A 88 -0.65 4.04 12.38
N PHE A 89 -1.73 4.33 13.12
CA PHE A 89 -1.98 5.67 13.66
C PHE A 89 -0.85 6.12 14.60
N LEU A 90 -0.42 5.25 15.51
CA LEU A 90 0.69 5.55 16.43
C LEU A 90 2.02 5.72 15.70
N ALA A 91 2.31 4.87 14.70
CA ALA A 91 3.51 4.97 13.88
C ALA A 91 3.57 6.31 13.12
N ARG A 92 2.45 6.76 12.54
CA ARG A 92 2.34 8.06 11.87
C ARG A 92 2.51 9.23 12.82
N LYS A 93 1.90 9.18 14.01
CA LYS A 93 2.06 10.24 15.02
C LYS A 93 3.53 10.39 15.43
N ARG A 94 4.25 9.29 15.62
CA ARG A 94 5.69 9.29 15.91
C ARG A 94 6.52 9.85 14.75
N PHE A 95 6.16 9.52 13.51
CA PHE A 95 6.82 10.07 12.32
C PHE A 95 6.62 11.59 12.21
N ILE A 96 5.38 12.08 12.35
CA ILE A 96 5.04 13.51 12.32
C ILE A 96 5.80 14.26 13.43
N GLN A 97 5.84 13.70 14.64
CA GLN A 97 6.59 14.28 15.76
C GLN A 97 8.09 14.35 15.48
N ARG A 98 8.69 13.30 14.88
CA ARG A 98 10.11 13.32 14.49
C ARG A 98 10.42 14.38 13.44
N THR A 99 9.57 14.52 12.42
CA THR A 99 9.77 15.52 11.35
C THR A 99 9.67 16.95 11.90
N ALA A 100 8.69 17.20 12.79
CA ALA A 100 8.54 18.50 13.46
C ALA A 100 9.73 18.85 14.37
N THR A 101 10.31 17.87 15.07
CA THR A 101 11.51 18.08 15.88
C THR A 101 12.75 18.34 15.02
N TYR A 102 12.92 17.62 13.91
CA TYR A 102 14.05 17.82 12.97
C TYR A 102 14.06 19.23 12.36
N GLN A 103 12.91 19.73 11.92
CA GLN A 103 12.79 21.10 11.40
C GLN A 103 13.11 22.18 12.45
N ARG A 104 12.81 21.91 13.72
CA ARG A 104 13.08 22.83 14.84
C ARG A 104 14.56 22.86 15.26
N THR A 105 15.33 21.80 15.01
CA THR A 105 16.77 21.73 15.30
C THR A 105 17.66 22.18 14.16
N ALA A 106 17.11 22.29 12.94
CA ALA A 106 17.84 22.70 11.73
C ALA A 106 17.67 24.19 11.37
N SER A 107 17.00 24.97 12.24
CA SER A 107 16.91 26.44 12.20
C SER A 107 17.71 27.03 13.35
#